data_AF-A0A510UDF6-F1
#
_entry.id   AF-A0A510UDF6-F1
#
_cell.length_a   1.000
_cell.length_b   1.000
_cell.length_c   1.000
_cell.angle_alpha   90.00
_cell.angle_beta   90.00
_cell.angle_gamma   90.00
#
_symmetry.space_group_name_H-M   'P 1'
#
loop_
_entity.id
_entity.type
_entity.pdbx_description
1 polymer ?
#
loop_
_entity_poly.entity_id
_entity_poly.type
_entity_poly.pdbx_seq_one_letter_code
_entity_poly.pdbx_strand_id
1 'polypeptide(L)' 'MLPIKKGQEATVEHIMLTASRYPITPQNISIPNQSDNHIALIFEQLTFFGHLRQLENGEYVRA' A
#
# COMPACT_ATOMS: atom_id res chain seq x y z
N MET A 1 16.23 -2.64 2.70
CA MET A 1 15.03 -3.50 2.52
C MET A 1 14.03 -3.08 3.58
N LEU A 2 12.78 -2.77 3.22
CA LEU A 2 11.74 -2.49 4.21
C LEU A 2 11.67 -3.66 5.22
N PRO A 3 11.42 -3.40 6.52
CA PRO A 3 11.08 -4.45 7.47
C PRO A 3 9.64 -4.93 7.21
N ILE A 4 9.42 -5.52 6.04
CA ILE A 4 8.19 -6.22 5.69
C ILE A 4 8.27 -7.57 6.41
N LYS A 5 7.22 -7.93 7.16
CA LYS A 5 7.17 -9.27 7.76
C LYS A 5 7.23 -10.30 6.62
N LYS A 6 8.05 -11.34 6.76
CA LYS A 6 8.07 -12.47 5.82
C LYS A 6 6.63 -12.90 5.48
N GLY A 7 6.27 -12.87 4.20
CA GLY A 7 4.93 -13.19 3.69
C GLY A 7 4.10 -11.99 3.23
N GLN A 8 4.54 -10.75 3.46
CA GLN A 8 3.87 -9.53 2.99
C GLN A 8 4.51 -8.91 1.74
N GLU A 9 5.62 -9.48 1.24
CA GLU A 9 6.37 -8.92 0.11
C GLU A 9 5.51 -8.82 -1.15
N ALA A 10 4.71 -9.85 -1.45
CA ALA A 10 3.80 -9.87 -2.59
C ALA A 10 2.71 -8.80 -2.48
N THR A 11 2.20 -8.55 -1.26
CA THR A 11 1.22 -7.50 -1.00
C THR A 11 1.81 -6.12 -1.24
N VAL A 12 3.01 -5.87 -0.71
CA VAL A 12 3.69 -4.58 -0.89
C VAL A 12 4.05 -4.37 -2.36
N GLU A 13 4.55 -5.40 -3.05
CA GLU A 13 4.86 -5.32 -4.48
C GLU A 13 3.61 -4.98 -5.30
N HIS A 14 2.48 -5.62 -5.00
CA HIS A 14 1.20 -5.33 -5.66
C HIS A 14 0.77 -3.87 -5.42
N ILE A 15 0.80 -3.40 -4.18
CA ILE A 15 0.46 -2.01 -3.83
C ILE A 15 1.37 -1.02 -4.57
N MET A 16 2.69 -1.23 -4.50
CA MET A 16 3.67 -0.33 -5.11
C MET A 16 3.56 -0.31 -6.64
N LEU A 17 3.33 -1.45 -7.28
CA LEU A 17 3.13 -1.53 -8.73
C LEU A 17 1.86 -0.78 -9.13
N THR A 18 0.77 -0.96 -8.38
CA THR A 18 -0.51 -0.33 -8.66
C THR A 18 -0.44 1.18 -8.47
N ALA A 19 0.14 1.63 -7.35
CA ALA A 19 0.37 3.04 -7.03
C ALA A 19 1.31 3.76 -8.03
N SER A 20 2.12 3.00 -8.78
CA SER A 20 2.98 3.54 -9.84
C SER A 20 2.21 3.85 -11.13
N ARG A 21 1.01 3.27 -11.30
CA ARG A 21 0.20 3.40 -12.52
C ARG A 21 -0.94 4.38 -12.36
N TYR A 22 -1.58 4.40 -11.19
CA TYR A 22 -2.69 5.28 -10.89
C TYR A 22 -2.82 5.50 -9.37
N PRO A 23 -3.52 6.57 -8.94
CA PRO A 23 -3.86 6.76 -7.53
C PRO A 23 -4.70 5.60 -6.98
N ILE A 24 -4.40 5.15 -5.77
CA ILE A 24 -5.06 4.01 -5.12
C ILE A 24 -5.56 4.35 -3.73
N THR A 25 -6.53 3.60 -3.23
CA THR A 25 -6.96 3.62 -1.82
C THR A 25 -6.79 2.22 -1.23
N PRO A 26 -6.68 2.08 0.11
CA PRO A 26 -6.66 0.77 0.75
C PRO A 26 -7.85 -0.11 0.35
N GLN A 27 -9.04 0.49 0.20
CA GLN A 27 -10.28 -0.21 -0.14
C GLN A 27 -10.30 -0.73 -1.59
N ASN A 28 -9.53 -0.10 -2.48
CA ASN A 28 -9.45 -0.51 -3.88
C ASN A 28 -8.39 -1.59 -4.13
N ILE A 29 -7.62 -1.95 -3.10
CA ILE A 29 -6.64 -3.04 -3.16
C ILE A 29 -7.25 -4.29 -2.54
N SER A 30 -7.68 -5.21 -3.41
CA SER A 30 -8.19 -6.51 -2.99
C SER A 30 -7.10 -7.57 -3.12
N ILE A 31 -6.67 -8.13 -1.99
CA ILE A 31 -5.68 -9.21 -1.95
C ILE A 31 -6.31 -10.41 -1.22
N PRO A 32 -6.33 -11.60 -1.84
CA PRO A 32 -6.89 -12.79 -1.19
C PRO A 32 -6.27 -13.05 0.18
N ASN A 33 -7.11 -13.42 1.15
CA ASN A 33 -6.70 -13.75 2.52
C ASN A 33 -6.09 -12.57 3.32
N GLN A 34 -6.28 -11.33 2.88
CA GLN A 34 -5.93 -10.13 3.64
C GLN A 34 -7.20 -9.39 4.02
N SER A 35 -7.27 -8.91 5.26
CA SER A 35 -8.37 -8.05 5.69
C SER A 35 -8.11 -6.60 5.29
N ASP A 36 -9.18 -5.83 5.09
CA ASP A 36 -9.08 -4.41 4.75
C ASP A 36 -8.25 -3.62 5.78
N ASN A 37 -8.40 -3.96 7.07
CA ASN A 37 -7.60 -3.39 8.16
C ASN A 37 -6.10 -3.67 7.99
N HIS A 38 -5.76 -4.86 7.49
CA HIS A 38 -4.37 -5.21 7.24
C HIS A 38 -3.78 -4.41 6.09
N ILE A 39 -4.54 -4.25 5.01
CA ILE A 39 -4.14 -3.43 3.85
C ILE A 39 -3.97 -1.97 4.27
N ALA A 40 -4.91 -1.41 5.05
CA ALA A 40 -4.82 -0.05 5.59
C ALA A 40 -3.52 0.16 6.41
N LEU A 41 -3.18 -0.79 7.28
CA LEU A 41 -1.95 -0.71 8.07
C LEU A 41 -0.68 -0.73 7.19
N ILE A 42 -0.68 -1.49 6.10
CA ILE A 42 0.43 -1.50 5.14
C ILE A 42 0.55 -0.14 4.44
N PHE A 43 -0.56 0.50 4.07
CA PHE A 43 -0.54 1.85 3.49
C PHE A 43 0.04 2.88 4.47
N GLU A 44 -0.35 2.82 5.74
CA GLU A 44 0.22 3.69 6.78
C GLU A 44 1.73 3.49 6.90
N GLN A 45 2.20 2.24 6.93
CA GLN A 45 3.63 1.92 6.96
C GLN A 45 4.37 2.44 5.73
N LEU A 46 3.85 2.20 4.53
CA LEU A 46 4.46 2.67 3.30
C LEU A 46 4.48 4.20 3.21
N THR A 47 3.46 4.87 3.74
CA THR A 47 3.42 6.33 3.83
C THR A 47 4.45 6.83 4.84
N PHE A 48 4.53 6.21 6.01
CA PHE A 48 5.50 6.54 7.05
C PHE A 48 6.96 6.39 6.56
N PHE A 49 7.24 5.35 5.77
CA PHE A 49 8.56 5.14 5.16
C PHE A 49 8.79 5.97 3.88
N GLY A 50 7.82 6.80 3.46
CA GLY A 50 7.95 7.67 2.29
C GLY A 50 7.93 6.94 0.95
N HIS A 51 7.32 5.76 0.88
CA HIS A 51 7.10 5.03 -0.38
C HIS A 51 5.77 5.38 -1.05
N LEU A 52 4.78 5.75 -0.25
CA LEU A 52 3.52 6.30 -0.72
C LEU A 52 3.38 7.74 -0.25
N ARG A 53 2.77 8.56 -1.10
CA ARG A 53 2.33 9.91 -0.76
C ARG A 53 0.82 9.97 -0.84
N GLN A 54 0.19 10.37 0.25
CA GLN A 54 -1.25 10.65 0.26
C GLN A 54 -1.52 11.99 -0.43
N LEU A 55 -2.54 12.00 -1.30
CA LEU A 55 -3.06 13.16 -1.99
C LEU A 55 -4.20 13.81 -1.17
N GLU A 56 -4.57 15.03 -1.53
CA GLU A 56 -5.63 15.80 -0.83
C GLU A 56 -7.01 15.10 -0.87
N ASN A 57 -7.25 14.26 -1.88
CA ASN A 57 -8.48 13.48 -2.03
C ASN A 57 -8.48 12.16 -1.24
N GLY A 58 -7.44 11.88 -0.45
CA GLY A 58 -7.29 10.67 0.35
C GLY A 58 -6.74 9.47 -0.42
N GLU A 59 -6.48 9.59 -1.73
CA GLU A 59 -5.80 8.57 -2.52
C GLU A 59 -4.28 8.60 -2.29
N TYR A 60 -3.60 7.53 -2.68
CA TYR A 60 -2.17 7.35 -2.52
C TYR A 60 -1.52 7.13 -3.89
N VAL A 61 -0.39 7.77 -4.10
CA VAL A 61 0.49 7.54 -5.25
C VAL A 61 1.86 7.11 -4.77
N ARG A 62 2.63 6.48 -5.64
CA ARG A 62 4.04 6.22 -5.36
C ARG A 62 4.78 7.55 -5.20
N ALA A 63 5.52 7.68 -4.10
CA ALA A 63 6.37 8.83 -3.79
C ALA A 63 7.66 8.85 -4.62
#